data_AF-A0A9Q5JGE7-F1
#
_entry.id   AF-A0A9Q5JGE7-F1
#
_cell.length_a   1.000
_cell.length_b   1.000
_cell.length_c   1.000
_cell.angle_alpha   90.00
_cell.angle_beta   90.00
_cell.angle_gamma   90.00
#
_symmetry.space_group_name_H-M   'P 1'
#
loop_
_entity.id
_entity.type
_entity.pdbx_description
1 polymer ?
#
loop_
_entity_poly.entity_id
_entity_poly.type
_entity_poly.pdbx_seq_one_letter_code
_entity_poly.pdbx_strand_id
1 'polypeptide(L)'
;MKNVLDIYLKENNTNRYEVAKRANISEQTLSKASKRDPETYTAKTLIAIGKGIGATAGQVLDNLLAIRDSGKLYHATNISELRQKVREQEDEFILEGDYKELIQKIKTSIDFEDKYVRNDFIFPVFEYEGSALFRVLKNNSSTKDEKVIKKLEKDIVNSYKIKILNDSETLFRLKD
;
A
#
# COMPACT_ATOMS: atom_id res chain seq x y z
N MET A 1 7.58 -9.16 2.04
CA MET A 1 7.79 -9.49 0.63
C MET A 1 6.82 -8.68 -0.23
N LYS A 2 7.21 -8.20 -1.42
CA LYS A 2 6.40 -7.36 -2.32
C LYS A 2 5.04 -7.98 -2.71
N ASN A 3 3.97 -7.17 -2.69
CA ASN A 3 2.60 -7.55 -3.04
C ASN A 3 2.34 -7.71 -4.55
N VAL A 4 3.02 -8.66 -5.17
CA VAL A 4 2.95 -8.85 -6.62
C VAL A 4 1.52 -9.09 -7.11
N LEU A 5 0.73 -9.88 -6.37
CA LEU A 5 -0.65 -10.18 -6.76
C LEU A 5 -1.51 -8.91 -6.77
N ASP A 6 -1.48 -8.08 -5.72
CA ASP A 6 -2.37 -6.92 -5.68
C ASP A 6 -1.98 -5.83 -6.66
N ILE A 7 -0.69 -5.69 -6.96
CA ILE A 7 -0.23 -4.83 -8.05
C ILE A 7 -0.85 -5.30 -9.36
N TYR A 8 -0.75 -6.60 -9.67
CA TYR A 8 -1.32 -7.17 -10.89
C TYR A 8 -2.84 -7.00 -10.96
N LEU A 9 -3.56 -7.24 -9.86
CA LEU A 9 -5.00 -7.05 -9.81
C LEU A 9 -5.39 -5.59 -10.04
N LYS A 10 -4.64 -4.65 -9.44
CA LYS A 10 -4.89 -3.21 -9.58
C LYS A 10 -4.64 -2.72 -11.01
N GLU A 11 -3.57 -3.19 -11.67
CA GLU A 11 -3.31 -2.88 -13.10
C GLU A 11 -4.43 -3.38 -14.02
N ASN A 12 -5.17 -4.41 -13.60
CA ASN A 12 -6.35 -4.94 -14.29
C ASN A 12 -7.68 -4.36 -13.77
N ASN A 13 -7.63 -3.22 -13.06
CA ASN A 13 -8.80 -2.53 -12.49
C ASN A 13 -9.69 -3.44 -11.64
N THR A 14 -9.09 -4.33 -10.86
CA THR A 14 -9.81 -5.28 -10.01
C THR A 14 -9.14 -5.47 -8.65
N ASN A 15 -9.73 -6.28 -7.79
CA ASN A 15 -9.19 -6.62 -6.47
C ASN A 15 -9.46 -8.09 -6.13
N ARG A 16 -8.87 -8.57 -5.03
CA ARG A 16 -8.99 -9.98 -4.60
C ARG A 16 -10.45 -10.40 -4.43
N TYR A 17 -11.30 -9.53 -3.88
CA TYR A 17 -12.71 -9.83 -3.65
C TYR A 17 -13.46 -10.07 -4.98
N GLU A 18 -13.26 -9.21 -5.97
CA GLU A 18 -13.88 -9.36 -7.29
C GLU A 18 -13.40 -10.60 -8.03
N VAL A 19 -12.09 -10.86 -8.02
CA VAL A 19 -11.52 -12.08 -8.61
C VAL A 19 -12.07 -13.32 -7.91
N ALA A 20 -12.11 -13.32 -6.57
CA ALA A 20 -12.67 -14.42 -5.79
C ALA A 20 -14.14 -14.69 -6.17
N LYS A 21 -14.95 -13.63 -6.30
CA LYS A 21 -16.35 -13.71 -6.72
C LYS A 21 -16.50 -14.27 -8.15
N ARG A 22 -15.73 -13.78 -9.11
CA ARG A 22 -15.79 -14.23 -10.52
C ARG A 22 -15.27 -15.67 -10.70
N ALA A 23 -14.22 -16.02 -9.96
CA ALA A 23 -13.57 -17.32 -10.05
C ALA A 23 -14.23 -18.40 -9.18
N ASN A 24 -15.18 -18.02 -8.32
CA ASN A 24 -15.82 -18.89 -7.32
C ASN A 24 -14.80 -19.56 -6.39
N ILE A 25 -13.91 -18.75 -5.82
CA ILE A 25 -12.92 -19.17 -4.80
C ILE A 25 -13.02 -18.27 -3.57
N SER A 26 -12.40 -18.68 -2.46
CA SER A 26 -12.36 -17.83 -1.27
C SER A 26 -11.37 -16.68 -1.46
N GLU A 27 -11.73 -15.48 -1.00
CA GLU A 27 -10.80 -14.34 -0.93
C GLU A 27 -9.56 -14.67 -0.07
N GLN A 28 -9.73 -15.49 0.97
CA GLN A 28 -8.64 -15.98 1.81
C GLN A 28 -7.58 -16.74 1.01
N THR A 29 -7.97 -17.49 -0.03
CA THR A 29 -7.03 -18.17 -0.94
C THR A 29 -6.13 -17.15 -1.64
N LEU A 30 -6.71 -16.06 -2.15
CA LEU A 30 -5.94 -15.00 -2.81
C LEU A 30 -5.12 -14.18 -1.83
N SER A 31 -5.62 -13.93 -0.62
CA SER A 31 -4.86 -13.28 0.45
C SER A 31 -3.62 -14.10 0.84
N LYS A 32 -3.73 -15.43 0.96
CA LYS A 32 -2.57 -16.29 1.18
C LYS A 32 -1.62 -16.35 -0.02
N ALA A 33 -2.15 -16.28 -1.24
CA ALA A 33 -1.33 -16.22 -2.44
C ALA A 33 -0.50 -14.92 -2.47
N SER A 34 -1.11 -13.76 -2.21
CA SER A 34 -0.46 -12.44 -2.24
C SER A 34 0.80 -12.30 -1.37
N LYS A 35 0.97 -13.18 -0.38
CA LYS A 35 2.09 -13.21 0.57
C LYS A 35 3.17 -14.23 0.19
N ARG A 36 3.09 -14.83 -1.01
CA ARG A 36 4.07 -15.81 -1.49
C ARG A 36 4.60 -15.40 -2.86
N ASP A 37 5.76 -15.95 -3.21
CA ASP A 37 6.33 -15.79 -4.54
C ASP A 37 5.37 -16.39 -5.60
N PRO A 38 5.05 -15.66 -6.69
CA PRO A 38 4.24 -16.17 -7.79
C PRO A 38 4.67 -17.52 -8.36
N GLU A 39 5.97 -17.85 -8.35
CA GLU A 39 6.48 -19.16 -8.82
C GLU A 39 5.93 -20.32 -7.99
N THR A 40 5.56 -20.08 -6.74
CA THR A 40 4.99 -21.09 -5.83
C THR A 40 3.47 -21.23 -5.97
N TYR A 41 2.84 -20.46 -6.87
CA TYR A 41 1.40 -20.53 -7.06
C TYR A 41 1.01 -21.83 -7.74
N THR A 42 -0.04 -22.46 -7.22
CA THR A 42 -0.57 -23.67 -7.84
C THR A 42 -1.25 -23.32 -9.17
N ALA A 43 -1.24 -24.25 -10.13
CA ALA A 43 -1.97 -24.10 -11.38
C ALA A 43 -3.44 -23.70 -11.15
N LYS A 44 -4.10 -24.27 -10.13
CA LYS A 44 -5.46 -23.91 -9.73
C LYS A 44 -5.61 -22.43 -9.34
N THR A 45 -4.61 -21.87 -8.64
CA THR A 45 -4.60 -20.45 -8.26
C THR A 45 -4.45 -19.56 -9.48
N LEU A 46 -3.51 -19.89 -10.38
CA LEU A 46 -3.28 -19.14 -11.62
C LEU A 46 -4.50 -19.18 -12.55
N ILE A 47 -5.15 -20.35 -12.70
CA ILE A 47 -6.40 -20.50 -13.45
C ILE A 47 -7.51 -19.65 -12.84
N ALA A 48 -7.65 -19.62 -11.52
CA ALA A 48 -8.67 -18.82 -10.86
C ALA A 48 -8.45 -17.31 -11.06
N ILE A 49 -7.21 -16.83 -10.93
CA ILE A 49 -6.85 -15.44 -11.23
C ILE A 49 -7.15 -15.12 -12.70
N GLY A 50 -6.73 -16.01 -13.61
CA GLY A 50 -6.99 -15.88 -15.04
C GLY A 50 -8.47 -15.79 -15.37
N LYS A 51 -9.32 -16.62 -14.74
CA LYS A 51 -10.78 -16.54 -14.88
C LYS A 51 -11.35 -15.21 -14.37
N GLY A 52 -10.78 -14.63 -13.32
CA GLY A 52 -11.24 -13.34 -12.79
C GLY A 52 -10.93 -12.14 -13.68
N ILE A 53 -9.89 -12.24 -14.51
CA ILE A 53 -9.33 -11.15 -15.33
C ILE A 53 -9.56 -11.37 -16.84
N GLY A 54 -9.90 -12.59 -17.26
CA GLY A 54 -10.02 -12.94 -18.69
C GLY A 54 -8.68 -13.26 -19.35
N ALA A 55 -7.74 -13.86 -18.61
CA ALA A 55 -6.41 -14.25 -19.09
C ALA A 55 -6.14 -15.74 -18.89
N THR A 56 -5.19 -16.30 -19.64
CA THR A 56 -4.73 -17.68 -19.42
C THR A 56 -3.81 -17.78 -18.20
N ALA A 57 -3.69 -18.97 -17.62
CA ALA A 57 -2.80 -19.20 -16.47
C ALA A 57 -1.33 -18.87 -16.78
N GLY A 58 -0.87 -19.13 -18.01
CA GLY A 58 0.47 -18.78 -18.46
C GLY A 58 0.69 -17.26 -18.48
N GLN A 59 -0.21 -16.51 -19.14
CA GLN A 59 -0.14 -15.05 -19.17
C GLN A 59 -0.20 -14.42 -17.76
N VAL A 60 -1.01 -14.98 -16.87
CA VAL A 60 -1.07 -14.53 -15.47
C VAL A 60 0.29 -14.73 -14.79
N LEU A 61 0.90 -15.92 -14.92
CA LEU A 61 2.20 -16.19 -14.32
C LEU A 61 3.27 -15.25 -14.90
N ASP A 62 3.35 -15.12 -16.22
CA ASP A 62 4.33 -14.26 -16.89
C ASP A 62 4.24 -12.80 -16.40
N ASN A 63 3.03 -12.26 -16.29
CA ASN A 63 2.81 -10.90 -15.80
C ASN A 63 3.17 -10.75 -14.32
N LEU A 64 2.84 -11.74 -13.50
CA LEU A 64 3.21 -11.73 -12.07
C LEU A 64 4.73 -11.76 -11.91
N LEU A 65 5.45 -12.59 -12.68
CA LEU A 65 6.92 -12.63 -12.65
C LEU A 65 7.53 -11.31 -13.12
N ALA A 66 7.01 -10.73 -14.20
CA ALA A 66 7.45 -9.41 -14.67
C ALA A 66 7.25 -8.31 -13.60
N ILE A 67 6.15 -8.36 -12.85
CA ILE A 67 5.93 -7.44 -11.73
C ILE A 67 6.91 -7.73 -10.60
N ARG A 68 7.11 -9.00 -10.20
CA ARG A 68 8.05 -9.39 -9.15
C ARG A 68 9.45 -8.87 -9.43
N ASP A 69 9.93 -9.05 -10.64
CA ASP A 69 11.30 -8.71 -11.07
C ASP A 69 11.49 -7.22 -11.38
N SER A 70 10.40 -6.43 -11.35
CA SER A 70 10.43 -4.99 -11.52
C SER A 70 10.55 -4.23 -10.20
N GLY A 71 10.88 -2.93 -10.26
CA GLY A 71 10.82 -2.00 -9.13
C GLY A 71 9.41 -1.49 -8.78
N LYS A 72 8.34 -2.01 -9.38
CA LYS A 72 6.96 -1.51 -9.15
C LYS A 72 6.55 -1.68 -7.69
N LEU A 73 5.89 -0.69 -7.10
CA LEU A 73 5.30 -0.79 -5.77
C LEU A 73 3.78 -0.83 -5.86
N TYR A 74 3.12 -1.25 -4.79
CA TYR A 74 1.66 -1.09 -4.70
C TYR A 74 1.33 0.37 -4.42
N HIS A 75 0.43 0.95 -5.19
CA HIS A 75 -0.06 2.31 -4.99
C HIS A 75 -1.42 2.24 -4.30
N ALA A 76 -1.47 2.56 -3.02
CA ALA A 76 -2.72 2.74 -2.29
C ALA A 76 -3.31 4.10 -2.66
N THR A 77 -4.56 4.15 -3.12
CA THR A 77 -5.23 5.39 -3.56
C THR A 77 -6.35 5.83 -2.63
N ASN A 78 -6.58 5.07 -1.56
CA ASN A 78 -7.60 5.37 -0.56
C ASN A 78 -7.24 4.77 0.81
N ILE A 79 -7.94 5.21 1.86
CA ILE A 79 -7.70 4.79 3.24
C ILE A 79 -7.99 3.31 3.48
N SER A 80 -8.92 2.70 2.73
CA SER A 80 -9.20 1.27 2.86
C SER A 80 -8.02 0.43 2.41
N GLU A 81 -7.41 0.78 1.27
CA GLU A 81 -6.20 0.15 0.74
C GLU A 81 -5.01 0.38 1.67
N LEU A 82 -4.80 1.62 2.13
CA LEU A 82 -3.75 1.94 3.12
C LEU A 82 -3.86 1.06 4.36
N ARG A 83 -5.06 1.02 4.97
CA ARG A 83 -5.30 0.22 6.17
C ARG A 83 -5.06 -1.26 5.91
N GLN A 84 -5.42 -1.75 4.73
CA GLN A 84 -5.14 -3.13 4.35
C GLN A 84 -3.63 -3.39 4.30
N LYS A 85 -2.85 -2.52 3.65
CA LYS A 85 -1.39 -2.69 3.52
C LYS A 85 -0.66 -2.60 4.86
N VAL A 86 -1.06 -1.65 5.70
CA VAL A 86 -0.54 -1.52 7.07
C VAL A 86 -0.82 -2.79 7.89
N ARG A 87 -2.06 -3.31 7.85
CA ARG A 87 -2.44 -4.55 8.54
C ARG A 87 -1.71 -5.78 7.99
N GLU A 88 -1.44 -5.80 6.69
CA GLU A 88 -0.70 -6.90 6.04
C GLU A 88 0.81 -6.81 6.26
N GLN A 89 1.32 -5.72 6.86
CA GLN A 89 2.74 -5.44 7.05
C GLN A 89 3.51 -5.53 5.72
N GLU A 90 2.98 -4.88 4.70
CA GLU A 90 3.62 -4.80 3.39
C GLU A 90 4.99 -4.13 3.50
N ASP A 91 6.05 -4.73 2.91
CA ASP A 91 7.41 -4.20 3.05
C ASP A 91 7.52 -2.76 2.54
N GLU A 92 6.97 -2.50 1.36
CA GLU A 92 7.01 -1.20 0.71
C GLU A 92 5.75 -0.95 -0.11
N PHE A 93 5.17 0.24 0.03
CA PHE A 93 4.07 0.71 -0.80
C PHE A 93 4.04 2.24 -0.88
N ILE A 94 3.41 2.76 -1.94
CA ILE A 94 3.13 4.17 -2.12
C ILE A 94 1.71 4.43 -1.66
N LEU A 95 1.49 5.56 -0.99
CA LEU A 95 0.17 6.14 -0.81
C LEU A 95 0.05 7.35 -1.73
N GLU A 96 -0.93 7.31 -2.62
CA GLU A 96 -1.34 8.43 -3.46
C GLU A 96 -2.44 9.23 -2.76
N GLY A 97 -2.36 10.55 -2.82
CA GLY A 97 -3.29 11.46 -2.18
C GLY A 97 -2.75 12.88 -2.14
N ASP A 98 -3.54 13.85 -1.66
CA ASP A 98 -3.04 15.22 -1.50
C ASP A 98 -2.26 15.35 -0.19
N TYR A 99 -0.94 15.51 -0.29
CA TYR A 99 -0.01 15.68 0.84
C TYR A 99 0.52 17.10 0.97
N LYS A 100 0.01 18.08 0.22
CA LYS A 100 0.54 19.45 0.25
C LYS A 100 0.54 20.05 1.66
N GLU A 101 -0.51 19.81 2.44
CA GLU A 101 -0.57 20.28 3.84
C GLU A 101 0.49 19.62 4.73
N LEU A 102 0.76 18.32 4.52
CA LEU A 102 1.81 17.59 5.24
C LEU A 102 3.18 18.19 4.94
N ILE A 103 3.46 18.37 3.64
CA ILE A 103 4.71 18.93 3.13
C ILE A 103 4.91 20.33 3.66
N GLN A 104 3.91 21.20 3.52
CA GLN A 104 3.99 22.59 3.95
C GLN A 104 4.30 22.71 5.44
N LYS A 105 3.66 21.90 6.28
CA LYS A 105 3.95 21.88 7.72
C LYS A 105 5.37 21.45 8.05
N ILE A 106 5.90 20.46 7.32
CA ILE A 106 7.29 20.05 7.45
C ILE A 106 8.22 21.20 7.03
N LYS A 107 7.94 21.90 5.92
CA LYS A 107 8.71 23.07 5.48
C LYS A 107 8.72 24.20 6.50
N THR A 108 7.61 24.41 7.22
CA THR A 108 7.51 25.46 8.24
C THR A 108 8.13 25.09 9.58
N SER A 109 8.36 23.79 9.83
CA SER A 109 8.89 23.30 11.12
C SER A 109 10.39 23.01 11.06
N ILE A 110 11.00 23.05 9.86
CA ILE A 110 12.40 22.71 9.59
C ILE A 110 12.90 23.67 8.49
N ASP A 111 14.10 24.25 8.63
CA ASP A 111 14.75 24.96 7.52
C ASP A 111 14.93 23.99 6.34
N PHE A 112 14.08 24.16 5.34
CA PHE A 112 13.87 23.18 4.26
C PHE A 112 15.15 22.97 3.42
N GLU A 113 16.08 23.93 3.45
CA GLU A 113 17.35 23.88 2.73
C GLU A 113 18.40 22.95 3.36
N ASP A 114 18.34 22.66 4.66
CA ASP A 114 19.42 21.91 5.34
C ASP A 114 19.37 20.39 5.04
N LYS A 115 18.27 19.88 4.46
CA LYS A 115 18.13 18.47 4.03
C LYS A 115 17.06 18.22 2.95
N TYR A 116 17.50 18.10 1.70
CA TYR A 116 17.13 16.92 0.88
C TYR A 116 17.76 15.60 1.42
N VAL A 117 18.54 15.64 2.52
CA VAL A 117 19.91 15.05 2.52
C VAL A 117 20.23 13.99 3.58
N ARG A 118 19.42 13.67 4.60
CA ARG A 118 19.74 12.52 5.49
C ARG A 118 18.65 11.44 5.49
N ASN A 119 18.52 10.80 4.34
CA ASN A 119 18.11 9.43 3.97
C ASN A 119 17.07 8.59 4.76
N ASP A 120 16.60 8.99 5.94
CA ASP A 120 15.71 8.22 6.80
C ASP A 120 15.00 9.18 7.77
N PHE A 121 14.24 10.16 7.26
CA PHE A 121 13.47 11.03 8.15
C PHE A 121 12.29 10.25 8.73
N ILE A 122 12.56 9.52 9.81
CA ILE A 122 11.58 9.00 10.74
C ILE A 122 10.89 10.24 11.31
N PHE A 123 9.64 10.50 10.92
CA PHE A 123 8.84 11.47 11.64
C PHE A 123 8.95 11.13 13.13
N PRO A 124 9.30 12.07 14.01
CA PRO A 124 9.03 11.90 15.43
C PRO A 124 7.51 12.00 15.55
N VAL A 125 6.80 10.91 15.24
CA VAL A 125 5.36 10.89 15.36
C VAL A 125 5.06 10.74 16.83
N PHE A 126 5.06 11.87 17.50
CA PHE A 126 4.47 11.98 18.81
C PHE A 126 2.98 11.64 18.65
N GLU A 127 2.51 10.64 19.41
CA GLU A 127 1.10 10.24 19.49
C GLU A 127 0.26 11.41 20.02
N TYR A 128 -0.12 12.36 19.15
CA TYR A 128 -0.99 13.47 19.53
C TYR A 128 -2.04 13.75 18.48
N GLU A 129 -3.27 13.96 18.97
CA GLU A 129 -4.37 14.48 18.16
C GLU A 129 -3.95 15.78 17.46
N GLY A 130 -4.12 15.83 16.15
CA GLY A 130 -3.76 17.00 15.35
C GLY A 130 -2.36 16.96 14.73
N SER A 131 -1.66 15.83 14.77
CA SER A 131 -0.46 15.58 13.95
C SER A 131 -0.74 15.84 12.46
N ALA A 132 0.31 16.14 11.69
CA ALA A 132 0.16 16.37 10.26
C ALA A 132 -0.30 15.09 9.52
N LEU A 133 0.18 13.91 9.94
CA LEU A 133 -0.25 12.63 9.39
C LEU A 133 -1.72 12.35 9.73
N PHE A 134 -2.15 12.56 10.98
CA PHE A 134 -3.55 12.41 11.38
C PHE A 134 -4.50 13.23 10.51
N ARG A 135 -4.16 14.51 10.26
CA ARG A 135 -5.00 15.40 9.44
C ARG A 135 -5.10 14.94 8.00
N VAL A 136 -3.98 14.52 7.40
CA VAL A 136 -3.95 13.96 6.05
C VAL A 136 -4.81 12.71 5.97
N LEU A 137 -4.64 11.78 6.90
CA LEU A 137 -5.44 10.55 6.96
C LEU A 137 -6.92 10.87 7.13
N LYS A 138 -7.26 11.85 7.98
CA LYS A 138 -8.65 12.30 8.20
C LYS A 138 -9.26 12.95 6.96
N ASN A 139 -8.53 13.85 6.28
CA ASN A 139 -9.01 14.56 5.10
C ASN A 139 -9.21 13.62 3.90
N ASN A 140 -8.35 12.59 3.77
CA ASN A 140 -8.45 11.59 2.69
C ASN A 140 -9.34 10.38 3.07
N SER A 141 -9.89 10.37 4.29
CA SER A 141 -10.76 9.29 4.78
C SER A 141 -12.22 9.54 4.48
N SER A 142 -12.91 8.52 3.95
CA SER A 142 -14.37 8.50 3.84
C SER A 142 -15.06 8.23 5.19
N THR A 143 -14.36 7.65 6.17
CA THR A 143 -14.89 7.47 7.52
C THR A 143 -14.63 8.72 8.37
N LYS A 144 -15.66 9.16 9.09
CA LYS A 144 -15.58 10.23 10.11
C LYS A 144 -15.19 9.71 11.49
N ASP A 145 -15.00 8.39 11.64
CA ASP A 145 -14.60 7.79 12.91
C ASP A 145 -13.13 8.08 13.21
N GLU A 146 -12.91 9.07 14.09
CA GLU A 146 -11.57 9.45 14.51
C GLU A 146 -10.80 8.33 15.20
N LYS A 147 -11.47 7.40 15.89
CA LYS A 147 -10.79 6.28 16.57
C LYS A 147 -10.12 5.36 15.57
N VAL A 148 -10.78 5.12 14.43
CA VAL A 148 -10.22 4.32 13.34
C VAL A 148 -8.98 5.00 12.75
N ILE A 149 -9.06 6.32 12.54
CA ILE A 149 -7.95 7.09 11.97
C ILE A 149 -6.77 7.14 12.94
N LYS A 150 -7.01 7.39 14.24
CA LYS A 150 -5.97 7.38 15.29
C LYS A 150 -5.29 6.03 15.41
N LYS A 151 -6.06 4.94 15.32
CA LYS A 151 -5.49 3.60 15.34
C LYS A 151 -4.60 3.36 14.11
N LEU A 152 -5.07 3.72 12.92
CA LEU A 152 -4.30 3.56 11.69
C LEU A 152 -3.00 4.38 11.72
N GLU A 153 -3.08 5.63 12.19
CA GLU A 153 -1.91 6.46 12.43
C GLU A 153 -0.93 5.74 13.36
N LYS A 154 -1.39 5.30 14.53
CA LYS A 154 -0.55 4.56 15.48
C LYS A 154 0.11 3.32 14.86
N ASP A 155 -0.64 2.53 14.08
CA ASP A 155 -0.12 1.33 13.42
C ASP A 155 0.98 1.68 12.40
N ILE A 156 0.79 2.76 11.63
CA ILE A 156 1.78 3.30 10.68
C ILE A 156 3.03 3.74 11.43
N VAL A 157 2.87 4.58 12.45
CA VAL A 157 3.95 5.16 13.24
C VAL A 157 4.85 4.10 13.84
N ASN A 158 4.24 3.04 14.37
CA ASN A 158 4.97 1.98 15.02
C ASN A 158 5.71 1.12 14.00
N SER A 159 5.11 0.85 12.85
CA SER A 159 5.59 -0.18 11.93
C SER A 159 6.38 0.34 10.73
N TYR A 160 6.27 1.63 10.37
CA TYR A 160 6.81 2.15 9.11
C TYR A 160 7.72 3.37 9.26
N LYS A 161 8.72 3.44 8.39
CA LYS A 161 9.39 4.68 7.99
C LYS A 161 8.62 5.29 6.81
N ILE A 162 8.57 6.63 6.76
CA ILE A 162 7.83 7.36 5.74
C ILE A 162 8.79 8.27 4.98
N LYS A 163 8.72 8.27 3.66
CA LYS A 163 9.47 9.18 2.78
C LYS A 163 8.50 9.86 1.82
N ILE A 164 8.41 11.19 1.91
CA ILE A 164 7.65 11.97 0.94
C ILE A 164 8.43 11.99 -0.37
N LEU A 165 7.77 11.59 -1.47
CA LEU A 165 8.38 11.58 -2.80
C LEU A 165 8.08 12.88 -3.55
N ASN A 166 6.84 13.35 -3.45
CA ASN A 166 6.35 14.59 -4.05
C ASN A 166 5.02 15.02 -3.39
N ASP A 167 4.36 16.03 -3.95
CA ASP A 167 3.09 16.60 -3.44
C ASP A 167 1.91 15.61 -3.43
N SER A 168 2.01 14.52 -4.19
CA SER A 168 0.94 13.53 -4.37
C SER A 168 1.28 12.12 -3.91
N GLU A 169 2.55 11.85 -3.57
CA GLU A 169 3.03 10.49 -3.31
C GLU A 169 3.92 10.42 -2.07
N THR A 170 3.63 9.43 -1.23
CA THR A 170 4.41 9.12 -0.03
C THR A 170 4.75 7.63 0.00
N LEU A 171 6.04 7.31 0.14
CA LEU A 171 6.55 5.95 0.32
C LEU A 171 6.49 5.55 1.80
N PHE A 172 5.94 4.36 2.05
CA PHE A 172 5.96 3.68 3.33
C PHE A 172 6.89 2.47 3.21
N ARG A 173 7.83 2.33 4.14
CA ARG A 173 8.74 1.18 4.24
C ARG A 173 8.64 0.58 5.64
N LEU A 174 8.37 -0.71 5.75
CA LEU A 174 8.31 -1.42 7.02
C LEU A 174 9.65 -1.28 7.75
N LYS A 175 9.60 -1.08 9.08
CA LYS A 175 10.80 -1.05 9.92
C LYS A 175 11.32 -2.48 10.09
N ASP A 176 12.62 -2.64 9.94
CA ASP A 176 13.35 -3.86 10.30
C ASP A 176 13.37 -4.08 11.82
#